data_AF-A0A9X4LW70-F1
#
_entry.id   AF-A0A9X4LW70-F1
#
_cell.length_a   1.000
_cell.length_b   1.000
_cell.length_c   1.000
_cell.angle_alpha   90.00
_cell.angle_beta   90.00
_cell.angle_gamma   90.00
#
_symmetry.space_group_name_H-M   'P 1'
#
loop_
_entity.id
_entity.type
_entity.pdbx_description
1 polymer ?
#
loop_
_entity_poly.entity_id
_entity_poly.type
_entity_poly.pdbx_seq_one_letter_code
_entity_poly.pdbx_strand_id
1 'polypeptide(L)'
;MELAVRTGGPLSEENVRFNVYTGIELDAGASGRLSPTSAQLGLEPPRYCGQCGRRMIVQVVPDGWWAKCSRHGVVDSVLLGRR
;
A
#
# COMPACT_ATOMS: atom_id res chain seq x y z
N MET A 1 -15.09 23.27 -4.93
CA MET A 1 -15.32 22.02 -5.66
C MET A 1 -14.80 20.88 -4.81
N GLU A 2 -15.72 20.12 -4.22
CA GLU A 2 -15.53 19.18 -3.12
C GLU A 2 -14.40 18.17 -3.31
N LEU A 3 -13.41 18.26 -2.42
CA LEU A 3 -12.48 17.18 -2.11
C LEU A 3 -13.25 16.11 -1.35
N ALA A 4 -13.83 15.16 -2.08
CA ALA A 4 -14.27 13.92 -1.50
C ALA A 4 -13.04 13.19 -0.93
N VAL A 5 -12.73 13.41 0.36
CA VAL A 5 -11.92 12.52 1.17
C VAL A 5 -12.68 11.20 1.21
N ARG A 6 -12.40 10.33 0.24
CA ARG A 6 -13.02 9.00 0.17
C ARG A 6 -12.03 8.01 0.72
N THR A 7 -12.15 7.81 2.04
CA THR A 7 -11.47 6.80 2.88
C THR A 7 -9.96 6.98 2.96
N GLY A 8 -9.40 6.96 4.18
CA GLY A 8 -7.96 7.07 4.42
C GLY A 8 -7.18 6.24 3.41
N GLY A 9 -6.08 6.75 2.87
CA GLY A 9 -5.48 6.31 1.60
C GLY A 9 -5.15 4.82 1.47
N PRO A 10 -4.44 4.41 0.40
CA PRO A 10 -4.31 3.00 0.03
C PRO A 10 -3.74 2.06 1.10
N LEU A 11 -3.09 2.60 2.14
CA LEU A 11 -2.47 1.89 3.26
C LEU A 11 -3.08 2.24 4.63
N SER A 12 -4.28 2.82 4.70
CA SER A 12 -4.89 3.16 6.00
C SER A 12 -5.13 1.92 6.86
N GLU A 13 -4.58 1.89 8.07
CA GLU A 13 -4.64 0.73 8.97
C GLU A 13 -6.08 0.29 9.28
N GLU A 14 -7.01 1.23 9.40
CA GLU A 14 -8.43 0.98 9.71
C GLU A 14 -9.14 0.07 8.68
N ASN A 15 -8.68 0.06 7.43
CA ASN A 15 -9.39 -0.60 6.32
C ASN A 15 -8.50 -1.61 5.55
N VAL A 16 -7.35 -2.01 6.10
CA VAL A 16 -6.48 -2.98 5.42
C VAL A 16 -7.12 -4.38 5.45
N ARG A 17 -7.37 -4.93 4.27
CA ARG A 17 -7.88 -6.28 4.02
C ARG A 17 -6.92 -7.14 3.20
N PHE A 18 -6.01 -6.51 2.47
CA PHE A 18 -5.09 -7.16 1.55
C PHE A 18 -3.64 -6.90 1.96
N ASN A 19 -2.79 -7.90 1.77
CA ASN A 19 -1.36 -7.76 1.89
C ASN A 19 -0.83 -6.80 0.81
N VAL A 20 -0.14 -5.75 1.23
CA VAL A 20 0.29 -4.66 0.35
C VAL A 20 1.42 -5.06 -0.61
N TYR A 21 2.06 -6.22 -0.39
CA TYR A 21 3.17 -6.73 -1.22
C TYR A 21 2.74 -7.84 -2.16
N THR A 22 1.72 -8.62 -1.81
CA THR A 22 1.27 -9.79 -2.60
C THR A 22 -0.13 -9.64 -3.18
N GLY A 23 -0.96 -8.78 -2.61
CA GLY A 23 -2.37 -8.59 -3.01
C GLY A 23 -3.31 -9.70 -2.52
N ILE A 24 -2.85 -10.61 -1.67
CA ILE A 24 -3.66 -11.68 -1.08
C ILE A 24 -4.43 -11.13 0.12
N GLU A 25 -5.68 -11.57 0.32
CA GLU A 25 -6.48 -11.20 1.50
C GLU A 25 -5.82 -11.69 2.80
N LEU A 26 -5.82 -10.85 3.84
CA LEU A 26 -5.15 -11.12 5.12
C LEU A 26 -5.78 -12.28 5.91
N ASP A 27 -7.03 -12.61 5.63
CA ASP A 27 -7.78 -13.72 6.24
C ASP A 27 -7.61 -15.05 5.51
N ALA A 28 -6.94 -15.07 4.34
CA ALA A 28 -6.57 -16.29 3.60
C ALA A 28 -5.41 -17.09 4.26
N GLY A 29 -5.41 -17.15 5.59
CA GLY A 29 -4.48 -17.91 6.40
C GLY A 29 -3.03 -17.44 6.30
N ALA A 30 -2.09 -18.39 6.32
CA ALA A 30 -0.65 -18.09 6.27
C ALA A 30 -0.28 -17.29 5.01
N SER A 31 -0.85 -17.65 3.86
CA SER A 31 -0.62 -17.00 2.56
C SER A 31 -0.93 -15.51 2.57
N GLY A 32 -1.98 -15.09 3.29
CA GLY A 32 -2.33 -13.67 3.44
C GLY A 32 -1.28 -12.85 4.19
N ARG A 33 -0.49 -13.47 5.06
CA ARG A 33 0.54 -12.80 5.87
C ARG A 33 1.94 -12.94 5.30
N LEU A 34 2.12 -13.68 4.21
CA LEU A 34 3.42 -13.81 3.55
C LEU A 34 3.83 -12.47 2.93
N SER A 35 5.02 -12.01 3.28
CA SER A 35 5.67 -10.89 2.62
C SER A 35 7.05 -11.32 2.12
N PRO A 36 7.48 -10.86 0.94
CA PRO A 36 8.81 -11.18 0.43
C PRO A 36 9.89 -10.62 1.36
N THR A 37 11.06 -11.24 1.38
CA THR A 37 12.18 -10.82 2.25
C THR A 37 12.58 -9.36 2.01
N SER A 38 12.56 -8.87 0.76
CA SER A 38 12.83 -7.45 0.46
C SER A 38 11.86 -6.49 1.15
N ALA A 39 10.58 -6.85 1.24
CA ALA A 39 9.57 -6.08 1.95
C ALA A 39 9.77 -6.10 3.47
N GLN A 40 10.14 -7.26 4.02
CA GLN A 40 10.45 -7.37 5.46
C GLN A 40 11.68 -6.53 5.85
N LEU A 41 12.62 -6.36 4.92
CA LEU A 41 13.79 -5.49 5.07
C LEU A 41 13.50 -4.01 4.75
N GLY A 42 12.26 -3.66 4.39
CA GLY A 42 11.87 -2.28 4.06
C GLY A 42 12.38 -1.76 2.71
N LEU A 43 12.94 -2.62 1.86
CA LEU A 43 13.53 -2.25 0.57
C LEU A 43 12.52 -2.17 -0.57
N GLU A 44 11.31 -2.67 -0.35
CA GLU A 44 10.26 -2.76 -1.37
C GLU A 44 9.13 -1.77 -1.07
N PRO A 45 8.73 -0.91 -2.03
CA PRO A 45 7.49 -0.16 -1.91
C PRO A 45 6.27 -1.10 -1.99
N PRO A 46 5.12 -0.72 -1.39
CA PRO A 46 3.88 -1.47 -1.50
C PRO A 46 3.39 -1.49 -2.94
N ARG A 47 3.01 -2.68 -3.42
CA ARG A 47 2.60 -2.91 -4.82
C ARG A 47 1.09 -3.01 -5.00
N TYR A 48 0.37 -3.29 -3.91
CA TYR A 48 -1.08 -3.51 -3.90
C TYR A 48 -1.74 -2.60 -2.86
N CYS A 49 -2.94 -2.13 -3.18
CA CYS A 49 -3.74 -1.36 -2.24
C CYS A 49 -4.22 -2.26 -1.10
N GLY A 50 -3.93 -1.89 0.13
CA GLY A 50 -4.33 -2.63 1.33
C GLY A 50 -5.85 -2.74 1.48
N GLN A 51 -6.63 -1.82 0.91
CA GLN A 51 -8.09 -1.82 1.03
C GLN A 51 -8.84 -2.65 -0.02
N CYS A 52 -8.39 -2.66 -1.29
CA CYS A 52 -9.10 -3.36 -2.38
C CYS A 52 -8.26 -4.35 -3.20
N GLY A 53 -7.01 -4.60 -2.83
CA GLY A 53 -6.15 -5.58 -3.49
C GLY A 53 -5.71 -5.21 -4.92
N ARG A 54 -6.09 -4.03 -5.43
CA ARG A 54 -5.67 -3.58 -6.76
C ARG A 54 -4.18 -3.29 -6.79
N ARG A 55 -3.50 -3.74 -7.85
CA ARG A 55 -2.13 -3.34 -8.14
C ARG A 55 -2.07 -1.82 -8.32
N MET A 56 -1.15 -1.18 -7.62
CA MET A 56 -0.92 0.26 -7.66
C MET A 56 0.10 0.62 -8.72
N ILE A 57 0.04 1.87 -9.19
CA ILE A 57 1.16 2.50 -9.87
C ILE A 57 2.14 2.91 -8.78
N VAL A 58 3.41 2.54 -8.92
CA VAL A 58 4.45 2.87 -7.96
C VAL A 58 5.57 3.58 -8.71
N GLN A 59 6.03 4.69 -8.14
CA GLN A 59 7.21 5.41 -8.59
C GLN A 59 8.20 5.47 -7.43
N VAL A 60 9.41 4.99 -7.68
CA VAL A 60 10.55 5.17 -6.79
C VAL A 60 11.26 6.45 -7.21
N VAL A 61 11.59 7.28 -6.22
CA VAL A 61 12.34 8.54 -6.37
C VAL A 61 13.57 8.49 -5.45
N PRO A 62 14.60 9.32 -5.66
CA PRO A 62 15.82 9.26 -4.86
C PRO A 62 15.61 9.38 -3.34
N ASP A 63 14.56 10.10 -2.93
CA ASP A 63 14.19 10.38 -1.55
C ASP A 63 13.05 9.51 -0.99
N GLY A 64 12.57 8.52 -1.76
CA GLY A 64 11.49 7.65 -1.32
C GLY A 64 10.67 7.03 -2.45
N TRP A 65 9.36 6.93 -2.24
CA TRP A 65 8.42 6.44 -3.24
C TRP A 65 7.02 7.00 -3.01
N TRP A 66 6.25 7.06 -4.09
CA TRP A 66 4.81 7.23 -4.00
C TRP A 66 4.09 6.09 -4.71
N ALA A 67 2.90 5.77 -4.23
CA ALA A 67 2.05 4.74 -4.81
C ALA A 67 0.60 5.22 -4.94
N LYS A 68 -0.03 4.93 -6.08
CA LYS A 68 -1.38 5.35 -6.40
C LYS A 68 -2.29 4.16 -6.66
N CYS A 69 -3.37 4.08 -5.88
CA CYS A 69 -4.54 3.27 -6.19
C CYS A 69 -5.52 4.12 -7.00
N SER A 70 -6.10 3.53 -8.05
CA SER A 70 -7.13 4.21 -8.86
C SER A 70 -8.42 4.52 -8.10
N ARG A 71 -8.66 3.85 -6.96
CA ARG A 71 -9.88 4.02 -6.14
C ARG A 71 -9.65 4.76 -4.82
N HIS A 72 -8.52 4.50 -4.17
CA HIS A 72 -8.27 4.95 -2.79
C HIS A 72 -7.16 6.00 -2.68
N GLY A 73 -6.75 6.59 -3.81
CA GLY A 73 -5.86 7.74 -3.83
C GLY A 73 -4.38 7.39 -3.81
N VAL A 74 -3.58 8.31 -3.27
CA VAL A 74 -2.10 8.28 -3.30
C VAL A 74 -1.57 8.16 -1.87
N VAL A 75 -0.45 7.47 -1.73
CA VAL A 75 0.36 7.43 -0.52
C VAL A 75 1.82 7.74 -0.89
N ASP A 76 2.53 8.37 0.04
CA ASP A 76 3.90 8.84 -0.14
C ASP A 76 4.75 8.44 1.08
N SER A 77 5.95 7.91 0.85
CA SER A 77 6.82 7.40 1.91
C SER A 77 7.34 8.52 2.83
N VAL A 78 7.55 9.72 2.31
CA VAL A 78 8.00 10.89 3.07
C VAL A 78 6.90 11.33 4.02
N LEU A 79 5.64 11.35 3.55
CA LEU A 79 4.49 11.64 4.39
C LEU A 79 4.25 10.57 5.47
N LEU A 80 4.72 9.33 5.25
CA LEU A 80 4.65 8.25 6.23
C LEU A 80 5.84 8.19 7.19
N GLY A 81 6.84 9.07 7.05
CA GLY A 81 8.07 9.03 7.86
C GLY A 81 8.92 7.76 7.64
N ARG A 82 8.74 7.08 6.51
CA ARG A 82 9.48 5.85 6.14
C ARG A 82 10.54 6.23 5.11
N ARG A 83 11.74 6.53 5.61
CA ARG A 83 12.95 6.78 4.82
C ARG A 83 13.84 5.56 4.79
#